data_AF-A0A7S2LLX2-F1
#
_entry.id   AF-A0A7S2LLX2-F1
#
_cell.length_a   1.000
_cell.length_b   1.000
_cell.length_c   1.000
_cell.angle_alpha   90.00
_cell.angle_beta   90.00
_cell.angle_gamma   90.00
#
_symmetry.space_group_name_H-M   'P 1'
#
loop_
_entity.id
_entity.type
_entity.pdbx_description
1 polymer ?
#
loop_
_entity_poly.entity_id
_entity_poly.type
_entity_poly.pdbx_seq_one_letter_code
_entity_poly.pdbx_strand_id
1 'polypeptide(L)'
;WRERLRGLEGWSDGSLQVDALGPVEGEASIAHVRGQPKFMHDLTFDLRFSGLQRCRLCAKSPPGCRCSKCVRVKGKILATDFSWDNSDVVALRVQRDEPPGPEHVKKANQEECKDIADESLVPAVRAFLEASLAEYRAQEGTEGPKWASQLPPSAQWSGAPYSAPTQ
;
A
#
# COMPACT_ATOMS: atom_id res chain seq x y z
N TRP A 1 -6.89 6.36 8.78
CA TRP A 1 -5.74 5.71 8.10
C TRP A 1 -4.96 4.74 8.96
N ARG A 2 -4.45 5.12 10.14
CA ARG A 2 -3.65 4.20 10.96
C ARG A 2 -4.32 2.84 11.22
N GLU A 3 -5.57 2.83 11.66
CA GLU A 3 -6.33 1.57 11.90
C GLU A 3 -6.47 0.74 10.63
N ARG A 4 -6.65 1.40 9.48
CA ARG A 4 -6.77 0.75 8.19
C ARG A 4 -5.46 0.07 7.79
N LEU A 5 -4.35 0.81 7.91
CA LEU A 5 -3.01 0.30 7.62
C LEU A 5 -2.59 -0.83 8.57
N ARG A 6 -3.15 -0.92 9.79
CA ARG A 6 -2.95 -2.09 10.65
C ARG A 6 -3.51 -3.38 10.04
N GLY A 7 -4.41 -3.31 9.07
CA GLY A 7 -4.83 -4.47 8.29
C GLY A 7 -3.70 -5.15 7.51
N LEU A 8 -2.56 -4.47 7.31
CA LEU A 8 -1.34 -5.06 6.75
C LEU A 8 -0.53 -5.83 7.80
N GLU A 9 -0.69 -5.55 9.10
CA GLU A 9 0.02 -6.27 10.16
C GLU A 9 -0.41 -7.74 10.17
N GLY A 10 0.55 -8.66 10.15
CA GLY A 10 0.27 -10.09 10.05
C GLY A 10 0.01 -10.60 8.63
N TRP A 11 0.07 -9.75 7.61
CA TRP A 11 0.16 -10.21 6.22
C TRP A 11 1.39 -11.10 6.04
N SER A 12 1.22 -12.26 5.39
CA SER A 12 2.32 -13.17 5.07
C SER A 12 2.02 -13.99 3.83
N ASP A 13 3.05 -14.24 3.03
CA ASP A 13 3.06 -15.19 1.91
C ASP A 13 3.79 -16.51 2.27
N GLY A 14 4.13 -16.70 3.55
CA GLY A 14 4.93 -17.82 4.05
C GLY A 14 6.45 -17.65 3.93
N SER A 15 6.92 -16.64 3.20
CA SER A 15 8.34 -16.28 3.05
C SER A 15 8.67 -14.96 3.75
N LEU A 16 7.80 -13.96 3.62
CA LEU A 16 7.80 -12.67 4.27
C LEU A 16 6.57 -12.54 5.16
N GLN A 17 6.69 -11.70 6.19
CA GLN A 17 5.63 -11.30 7.08
C GLN A 17 5.79 -9.82 7.42
N VAL A 18 4.68 -9.09 7.44
CA VAL A 18 4.64 -7.73 8.02
C VAL A 18 4.56 -7.85 9.54
N ASP A 19 5.58 -7.35 10.22
CA ASP A 19 5.71 -7.45 11.66
C ASP A 19 4.98 -6.32 12.39
N ALA A 20 5.13 -5.08 11.88
CA ALA A 20 4.63 -3.89 12.56
C ALA A 20 4.45 -2.71 11.61
N LEU A 21 3.44 -1.90 11.88
CA LEU A 21 3.24 -0.58 11.30
C LEU A 21 3.92 0.48 12.18
N GLY A 22 4.76 1.31 11.55
CA GLY A 22 5.37 2.48 12.19
C GLY A 22 4.40 3.65 12.37
N PRO A 23 4.89 4.83 12.78
CA PRO A 23 4.08 6.04 12.80
C PRO A 23 3.50 6.33 11.41
N VAL A 24 2.22 6.71 11.40
CA VAL A 24 1.54 7.22 10.20
C VAL A 24 1.46 8.73 10.36
N GLU A 25 2.18 9.44 9.52
CA GLU A 25 2.24 10.88 9.47
C GLU A 25 1.44 11.42 8.28
N GLY A 26 0.97 12.66 8.40
CA GLY A 26 0.19 13.32 7.36
C GLY A 26 -1.31 13.39 7.65
N GLU A 27 -2.08 13.75 6.64
CA GLU A 27 -3.51 14.04 6.76
C GLU A 27 -4.31 13.29 5.70
N ALA A 28 -5.54 12.93 6.03
CA ALA A 28 -6.54 12.62 5.02
C ALA A 28 -7.91 13.11 5.43
N SER A 29 -8.59 13.76 4.50
CA SER A 29 -9.88 14.38 4.73
C SER A 29 -10.71 14.41 3.45
N ILE A 30 -12.03 14.49 3.60
CA ILE A 30 -12.95 14.73 2.48
C ILE A 30 -13.22 16.23 2.44
N ALA A 31 -12.67 16.91 1.43
CA ALA A 31 -12.90 18.32 1.18
C ALA A 31 -13.98 18.50 0.12
N HIS A 32 -14.78 19.55 0.22
CA HIS A 32 -15.76 19.90 -0.82
C HIS A 32 -15.12 20.90 -1.78
N VAL A 33 -14.67 20.45 -2.96
CA VAL A 33 -14.10 21.32 -3.99
C VAL A 33 -15.19 21.59 -5.01
N ARG A 34 -15.60 22.86 -5.16
CA ARG A 34 -16.68 23.26 -6.09
C ARG A 34 -17.98 22.48 -5.87
N GLY A 35 -18.29 22.15 -4.62
CA GLY A 35 -19.51 21.43 -4.23
C GLY A 35 -19.51 19.94 -4.51
N GLN A 36 -18.38 19.36 -4.97
CA GLN A 36 -18.18 17.92 -5.07
C GLN A 36 -17.28 17.45 -3.92
N PRO A 37 -17.66 16.38 -3.19
CA PRO A 37 -16.78 15.77 -2.20
C PRO A 37 -15.57 15.18 -2.91
N LYS A 38 -14.39 15.44 -2.35
CA LYS A 38 -13.11 14.99 -2.87
C LYS A 38 -12.21 14.55 -1.74
N PHE A 39 -11.71 13.34 -1.85
CA PHE A 39 -10.85 12.69 -0.89
C PHE A 39 -9.40 13.16 -1.11
N MET A 40 -8.94 14.01 -0.21
CA MET A 40 -7.56 14.47 -0.17
C MET A 40 -6.79 13.64 0.84
N HIS A 41 -5.62 13.16 0.47
CA HIS A 41 -4.71 12.45 1.34
C HIS A 41 -3.29 12.89 1.05
N ASP A 42 -2.46 12.92 2.09
CA ASP A 42 -1.02 13.02 2.01
C ASP A 42 -0.49 12.28 3.23
N LEU A 43 0.07 11.08 3.01
CA LEU A 43 0.41 10.16 4.08
C LEU A 43 1.83 9.64 3.88
N THR A 44 2.57 9.55 4.99
CA THR A 44 3.87 8.91 5.06
C THR A 44 3.83 7.88 6.18
N PHE A 45 4.33 6.68 5.91
CA PHE A 45 4.40 5.62 6.92
C PHE A 45 5.50 4.62 6.61
N ASP A 46 5.96 3.90 7.63
CA ASP A 46 6.84 2.75 7.49
C ASP A 46 6.15 1.44 7.89
N LEU A 47 6.49 0.36 7.19
CA LEU A 47 6.09 -1.00 7.49
C LEU A 47 7.33 -1.84 7.74
N ARG A 48 7.44 -2.46 8.91
CA ARG A 48 8.52 -3.39 9.21
C ARG A 48 8.13 -4.79 8.78
N PHE A 49 9.07 -5.50 8.18
CA PHE A 49 8.86 -6.87 7.74
C PHE A 49 10.03 -7.76 8.14
N SER A 50 9.73 -9.04 8.31
CA SER A 50 10.71 -10.08 8.51
C SER A 50 10.36 -11.29 7.67
N GLY A 51 11.35 -12.10 7.36
CA GLY A 51 11.16 -13.27 6.52
C GLY A 51 12.21 -14.32 6.77
N LEU A 52 11.92 -15.52 6.29
CA LEU A 52 12.82 -16.67 6.35
C LEU A 52 13.12 -17.13 4.94
N GLN A 53 14.26 -16.68 4.43
CA GLN A 53 14.75 -17.10 3.15
C GLN A 53 15.25 -18.54 3.23
N ARG A 54 14.56 -19.44 2.53
CA ARG A 54 14.92 -20.86 2.47
C ARG A 54 15.95 -21.07 1.38
N CYS A 55 17.03 -21.79 1.68
CA CYS A 55 17.97 -22.18 0.63
C CYS A 55 17.29 -23.06 -0.43
N ARG A 56 17.85 -23.16 -1.64
CA ARG A 56 17.26 -23.93 -2.76
C ARG A 56 16.83 -25.36 -2.42
N LEU A 57 17.55 -26.03 -1.53
CA LEU A 57 17.21 -27.38 -1.07
C LEU A 57 16.02 -27.37 -0.10
N CYS A 58 16.02 -26.43 0.84
CA CYS A 58 14.91 -26.27 1.78
C CYS A 58 13.64 -25.76 1.07
N ALA A 59 13.73 -24.95 0.02
CA ALA A 59 12.58 -24.48 -0.75
C ALA A 59 11.79 -25.63 -1.39
N LYS A 60 12.46 -26.74 -1.75
CA LYS A 60 11.82 -27.96 -2.28
C LYS A 60 11.22 -28.86 -1.20
N SER A 61 11.47 -28.55 0.08
CA SER A 61 11.01 -29.34 1.22
C SER A 61 9.71 -28.75 1.80
N PRO A 62 8.90 -29.55 2.52
CA PRO A 62 7.66 -29.08 3.14
C PRO A 62 7.85 -27.81 3.98
N PRO A 63 6.80 -26.97 4.11
CA PRO A 63 6.85 -25.77 4.95
C PRO A 63 7.35 -26.11 6.37
N GLY A 64 8.29 -25.33 6.89
CA GLY A 64 8.89 -25.55 8.22
C GLY A 64 10.26 -26.24 8.23
N CYS A 65 10.68 -26.90 7.14
CA CYS A 65 12.05 -27.44 7.05
C CYS A 65 13.06 -26.30 6.86
N ARG A 66 13.97 -26.11 7.84
CA ARG A 66 15.07 -25.14 7.82
C ARG A 66 16.40 -25.82 8.07
N CYS A 67 17.44 -25.32 7.41
CA CYS A 67 18.82 -25.71 7.68
C CYS A 67 19.64 -24.48 8.08
N SER A 68 20.90 -24.69 8.44
CA SER A 68 21.85 -23.61 8.77
C SER A 68 22.11 -22.63 7.61
N LYS A 69 21.75 -22.99 6.36
CA LYS A 69 21.84 -22.12 5.18
C LYS A 69 20.57 -21.29 4.93
N CYS A 70 19.50 -21.48 5.71
CA CYS A 70 18.33 -20.61 5.63
C CYS A 70 18.60 -19.32 6.41
N VAL A 71 18.32 -18.17 5.80
CA VAL A 71 18.68 -16.86 6.34
C VAL A 71 17.42 -16.13 6.77
N ARG A 72 17.47 -15.46 7.92
CA ARG A 72 16.41 -14.54 8.31
C ARG A 72 16.71 -13.17 7.73
N VAL A 73 15.73 -12.62 7.02
CA VAL A 73 15.77 -11.28 6.46
C VAL A 73 14.87 -10.35 7.28
N LYS A 74 15.28 -9.10 7.44
CA LYS A 74 14.50 -8.05 8.10
C LYS A 74 14.70 -6.73 7.37
N GLY A 75 13.66 -5.93 7.33
CA GLY A 75 13.71 -4.61 6.73
C GLY A 75 12.45 -3.80 7.02
N LYS A 76 12.36 -2.66 6.34
CA LYS A 76 11.21 -1.78 6.38
C LYS A 76 10.89 -1.26 4.98
N ILE A 77 9.61 -1.10 4.67
CA ILE A 77 9.14 -0.37 3.50
C ILE A 77 8.75 1.02 3.97
N LEU A 78 9.36 2.03 3.37
CA LEU A 78 8.96 3.42 3.55
C LEU A 78 8.03 3.81 2.40
N ALA A 79 6.79 4.14 2.71
CA ALA A 79 5.87 4.75 1.77
C ALA A 79 6.06 6.27 1.82
N THR A 80 6.61 6.85 0.77
CA THR A 80 6.67 8.30 0.56
C THR A 80 5.69 8.71 -0.54
N ASP A 81 5.30 9.99 -0.52
CA ASP A 81 4.55 10.62 -1.60
C ASP A 81 3.16 9.98 -1.86
N PHE A 82 2.57 9.31 -0.86
CA PHE A 82 1.20 8.80 -0.93
C PHE A 82 0.21 9.96 -0.81
N SER A 83 0.04 10.66 -1.93
CA SER A 83 -0.66 11.93 -1.99
C SER A 83 -1.78 11.92 -3.03
N TRP A 84 -2.77 12.77 -2.81
CA TRP A 84 -3.92 12.92 -3.70
C TRP A 84 -3.51 13.36 -5.12
N ASP A 85 -2.44 14.18 -5.23
CA ASP A 85 -1.92 14.66 -6.51
C ASP A 85 -1.23 13.57 -7.33
N ASN A 86 -0.73 12.52 -6.66
CA ASN A 86 -0.04 11.38 -7.28
C ASN A 86 -0.70 10.05 -6.88
N SER A 87 -2.03 9.97 -6.96
CA SER A 87 -2.79 8.82 -6.44
C SER A 87 -2.44 7.47 -7.08
N ASP A 88 -1.84 7.49 -8.27
CA ASP A 88 -1.50 6.29 -9.04
C ASP A 88 -0.05 5.82 -8.79
N VAL A 89 0.75 6.64 -8.08
CA VAL A 89 2.18 6.37 -7.86
C VAL A 89 2.51 6.55 -6.39
N VAL A 90 2.29 5.50 -5.60
CA VAL A 90 2.85 5.45 -4.26
C VAL A 90 4.33 5.04 -4.33
N ALA A 91 5.21 5.88 -3.81
CA ALA A 91 6.64 5.59 -3.79
C ALA A 91 6.98 4.69 -2.60
N LEU A 92 7.00 3.38 -2.85
CA LEU A 92 7.43 2.39 -1.86
C LEU A 92 8.94 2.18 -1.98
N ARG A 93 9.69 2.48 -0.92
CA ARG A 93 11.13 2.27 -0.84
C ARG A 93 11.45 1.21 0.20
N VAL A 94 11.97 0.07 -0.24
CA VAL A 94 12.48 -0.96 0.67
C VAL A 94 13.84 -0.52 1.24
N GLN A 95 13.92 -0.46 2.57
CA GLN A 95 15.15 -0.27 3.33
C GLN A 95 15.44 -1.54 4.13
N ARG A 96 16.69 -2.00 4.09
CA ARG A 96 17.16 -3.18 4.84
C ARG A 96 17.51 -2.81 6.28
N ASP A 97 17.21 -3.70 7.22
CA ASP A 97 17.72 -3.60 8.59
C ASP A 97 19.02 -4.39 8.68
N GLU A 98 20.12 -3.69 8.98
CA GLU A 98 21.42 -4.34 9.18
C GLU A 98 21.47 -4.98 10.57
N PRO A 99 21.69 -6.31 10.68
CA PRO A 99 21.76 -6.95 11.98
C PRO A 99 22.99 -6.44 12.75
N PRO A 100 22.85 -6.12 14.04
CA PRO A 100 24.00 -5.74 14.86
C PRO A 100 24.91 -6.96 15.03
N GLY A 101 26.19 -6.82 14.66
CA GLY A 101 27.16 -7.91 14.81
C GLY A 101 28.40 -7.78 13.91
N PRO A 102 29.42 -8.64 14.13
CA PRO A 102 30.65 -8.63 13.36
C PRO A 102 30.41 -9.06 11.89
N GLU A 103 31.20 -8.53 10.96
CA GLU A 103 30.97 -8.65 9.50
C GLU A 103 30.83 -10.08 8.97
N HIS A 104 31.48 -11.06 9.61
CA HIS A 104 31.36 -12.47 9.21
C HIS A 104 29.98 -13.08 9.49
N VAL A 105 29.17 -12.44 10.36
CA VAL A 105 27.74 -12.75 10.59
C VAL A 105 26.84 -11.98 9.62
N LYS A 106 27.31 -10.85 9.06
CA LYS A 106 26.61 -10.05 8.04
C LYS A 106 26.57 -10.72 6.66
N LYS A 107 27.03 -11.98 6.54
CA LYS A 107 27.21 -12.68 5.27
C LYS A 107 25.90 -12.87 4.50
N ALA A 108 25.88 -12.23 3.32
CA ALA A 108 25.58 -12.78 1.99
C ALA A 108 24.28 -12.38 1.28
N ASN A 109 23.13 -12.19 1.94
CA ASN A 109 21.84 -12.10 1.20
C ASN A 109 21.05 -10.81 1.44
N GLN A 110 21.76 -9.69 1.61
CA GLN A 110 21.12 -8.39 1.86
C GLN A 110 20.46 -7.77 0.62
N GLU A 111 21.01 -8.03 -0.58
CA GLU A 111 20.40 -7.60 -1.85
C GLU A 111 19.18 -8.46 -2.16
N GLU A 112 19.28 -9.78 -1.97
CA GLU A 112 18.16 -10.70 -2.14
C GLU A 112 16.97 -10.37 -1.23
N CYS A 113 17.20 -9.80 -0.02
CA CYS A 113 16.12 -9.30 0.84
C CYS A 113 15.29 -8.19 0.17
N LYS A 114 15.98 -7.26 -0.48
CA LYS A 114 15.33 -6.16 -1.19
C LYS A 114 14.56 -6.70 -2.38
N ASP A 115 15.18 -7.57 -3.18
CA ASP A 115 14.55 -8.15 -4.37
C ASP A 115 13.29 -8.94 -4.01
N ILE A 116 13.31 -9.76 -2.95
CA ILE A 116 12.14 -10.52 -2.49
C ILE A 116 11.02 -9.59 -1.99
N ALA A 117 11.38 -8.52 -1.26
CA ALA A 117 10.40 -7.54 -0.80
C ALA A 117 9.81 -6.73 -1.97
N ASP A 118 10.61 -6.37 -2.96
CA ASP A 118 10.18 -5.68 -4.17
C ASP A 118 9.27 -6.58 -5.05
N GLU A 119 9.53 -7.89 -5.12
CA GLU A 119 8.75 -8.84 -5.90
C GLU A 119 7.41 -9.25 -5.24
N SER A 120 7.39 -9.41 -3.92
CA SER A 120 6.21 -9.95 -3.21
C SER A 120 5.48 -8.89 -2.38
N LEU A 121 6.21 -8.20 -1.49
CA LEU A 121 5.59 -7.34 -0.48
C LEU A 121 5.16 -5.98 -1.04
N VAL A 122 5.97 -5.37 -1.92
CA VAL A 122 5.65 -4.07 -2.56
C VAL A 122 4.35 -4.14 -3.37
N PRO A 123 4.10 -5.14 -4.24
CA PRO A 123 2.81 -5.28 -4.93
C PRO A 123 1.64 -5.50 -3.97
N ALA A 124 1.83 -6.29 -2.92
CA ALA A 124 0.77 -6.54 -1.93
C ALA A 124 0.37 -5.27 -1.17
N VAL A 125 1.36 -4.47 -0.73
CA VAL A 125 1.12 -3.17 -0.08
C VAL A 125 0.43 -2.22 -1.05
N ARG A 126 0.87 -2.15 -2.32
CA ARG A 126 0.23 -1.30 -3.33
C ARG A 126 -1.23 -1.67 -3.55
N ALA A 127 -1.52 -2.95 -3.78
CA ALA A 127 -2.89 -3.44 -3.98
C ALA A 127 -3.80 -3.14 -2.78
N PHE A 128 -3.27 -3.27 -1.55
CA PHE A 128 -4.02 -2.93 -0.34
C PHE A 128 -4.35 -1.43 -0.25
N LEU A 129 -3.41 -0.57 -0.62
CA LEU A 129 -3.61 0.89 -0.63
C LEU A 129 -4.63 1.29 -1.71
N GLU A 130 -4.52 0.71 -2.91
CA GLU A 130 -5.48 0.93 -4.00
C GLU A 130 -6.90 0.52 -3.61
N ALA A 131 -7.05 -0.66 -3.01
CA ALA A 131 -8.34 -1.13 -2.49
C ALA A 131 -8.89 -0.17 -1.41
N SER A 132 -8.04 0.28 -0.50
CA SER A 132 -8.44 1.24 0.54
C SER A 132 -8.87 2.59 -0.05
N LEU A 133 -8.17 3.09 -1.08
CA LEU A 133 -8.55 4.31 -1.78
C LEU A 133 -9.85 4.16 -2.56
N ALA A 134 -10.07 3.02 -3.21
CA ALA A 134 -11.29 2.74 -3.95
C ALA A 134 -12.52 2.81 -3.03
N GLU A 135 -12.41 2.33 -1.80
CA GLU A 135 -13.48 2.45 -0.81
C GLU A 135 -13.78 3.91 -0.41
N TYR A 136 -12.75 4.74 -0.24
CA TYR A 136 -12.96 6.17 0.04
C TYR A 136 -13.56 6.91 -1.16
N ARG A 137 -13.13 6.59 -2.38
CA ARG A 137 -13.72 7.13 -3.61
C ARG A 137 -15.18 6.70 -3.80
N ALA A 138 -15.54 5.48 -3.40
CA ALA A 138 -16.94 5.03 -3.44
C ALA A 138 -17.84 5.86 -2.50
N GLN A 139 -17.30 6.34 -1.37
CA GLN A 139 -18.02 7.22 -0.45
C GLN A 139 -18.24 8.63 -1.03
N GLU A 140 -17.33 9.14 -1.88
CA GLU A 140 -17.53 10.40 -2.61
C GLU A 140 -18.80 10.37 -3.48
N GLY A 141 -19.12 9.21 -4.07
CA GLY A 141 -20.27 9.06 -4.97
C GLY A 141 -21.64 8.95 -4.28
N THR A 142 -21.69 8.88 -2.94
CA THR A 142 -22.95 8.62 -2.21
C THR A 142 -23.68 9.91 -1.81
N GLU A 143 -22.96 11.02 -1.65
CA GLU A 143 -23.55 12.35 -1.47
C GLU A 143 -23.56 13.10 -2.80
N GLY A 144 -24.75 13.23 -3.42
CA GLY A 144 -24.92 14.11 -4.57
C GLY A 144 -24.45 15.54 -4.24
N PRO A 145 -24.05 16.33 -5.25
CA PRO A 145 -23.53 17.67 -5.00
C PRO A 145 -24.53 18.50 -4.18
N LYS A 146 -24.09 19.20 -3.13
CA LYS A 146 -24.99 20.02 -2.28
C LYS A 146 -25.75 21.10 -3.09
N TRP A 147 -25.21 21.52 -4.23
CA TRP A 147 -25.89 22.44 -5.16
C TRP A 147 -27.02 21.79 -5.96
N ALA A 148 -27.01 20.47 -6.16
CA ALA A 148 -28.06 19.75 -6.87
C ALA A 148 -29.41 19.86 -6.13
N SER A 149 -29.38 19.93 -4.81
CA SER A 149 -30.56 20.17 -3.96
C SER A 149 -31.04 21.63 -3.97
N GLN A 150 -30.24 22.55 -4.51
CA GLN A 150 -30.57 23.98 -4.66
C GLN A 150 -31.01 24.34 -6.08
N LEU A 151 -30.98 23.38 -7.01
CA LEU A 151 -31.56 23.58 -8.33
C LEU A 151 -33.09 23.58 -8.23
N PRO A 152 -33.77 24.50 -8.93
CA PRO A 152 -35.21 24.40 -9.08
C PRO A 152 -35.59 23.06 -9.76
N PRO A 153 -36.73 22.45 -9.40
CA PRO A 153 -37.11 21.07 -9.77
C PRO A 153 -37.16 20.80 -11.29
N SER A 154 -37.12 21.83 -12.13
CA SER A 154 -37.07 21.75 -13.60
C SER A 154 -35.67 21.50 -14.18
N ALA A 155 -34.61 21.51 -13.38
CA ALA A 155 -33.23 21.25 -13.81
C ALA A 155 -32.72 19.86 -13.36
N GLN A 156 -33.58 18.84 -13.36
CA GLN A 156 -33.12 17.45 -13.25
C GLN A 156 -32.28 17.11 -14.48
N TRP A 157 -30.97 17.01 -14.27
CA TRP A 157 -30.02 16.57 -15.28
C TRP A 157 -30.34 15.13 -15.68
N SER A 158 -31.05 14.98 -16.80
CA SER A 158 -31.20 13.70 -17.50
C SER A 158 -29.94 13.53 -18.35
N GLY A 159 -28.95 12.81 -17.83
CA GLY A 159 -27.75 12.47 -18.57
C GLY A 159 -28.11 11.63 -19.81
N ALA A 160 -28.17 12.28 -20.97
CA ALA A 160 -28.12 11.59 -22.25
C ALA A 160 -26.64 11.41 -22.65
N PRO A 161 -26.21 10.20 -23.06
CA PRO A 161 -24.86 10.02 -23.59
C PRO A 161 -24.70 10.85 -24.85
N TYR A 162 -23.70 11.73 -24.86
CA TYR A 162 -23.27 12.49 -26.02
C TYR A 162 -22.94 11.51 -27.16
N SER A 163 -23.81 11.42 -28.16
CA SER A 163 -23.49 10.75 -29.42
C SER A 163 -22.68 11.75 -30.25
N ALA A 164 -21.39 11.46 -30.46
CA ALA A 164 -20.54 12.25 -31.33
C ALA A 164 -21.10 12.26 -32.76
N PRO A 165 -21.06 13.39 -33.48
CA PRO A 165 -21.45 13.43 -34.88
C PRO A 165 -20.38 12.72 -35.74
N THR A 166 -20.78 11.65 -36.42
CA THR A 166 -20.01 11.03 -37.51
C THR A 166 -20.09 11.94 -38.74
N GLN A 167 -18.95 12.15 -39.41
CA GLN A 167 -18.81 12.93 -40.66
C GLN A 167 -19.72 12.43 -41.78
#